data_AF-A0AAU0KVE6-F1
#
_entry.id   AF-A0AAU0KVE6-F1
#
_cell.length_a   1.000
_cell.length_b   1.000
_cell.length_c   1.000
_cell.angle_alpha   90.00
_cell.angle_beta   90.00
_cell.angle_gamma   90.00
#
_symmetry.space_group_name_H-M   'P 1'
#
loop_
_entity.id
_entity.type
_entity.pdbx_description
1 polymer ?
#
loop_
_entity_poly.entity_id
_entity_poly.type
_entity_poly.pdbx_seq_one_letter_code
_entity_poly.pdbx_strand_id
1 'polypeptide(L)'
;MILKLIPVASILLLTACSSSSGYKKADKIGVSQEQQVQAEKYTQEKNSSMSMDAIASSNNECVDNFNFLRQADSTQYQKFSLDYIKVGTGYKFLNVNKNIMGDDAKSVYTMKLDMKLDALCNKVNFASYQIIKQKIKELGGI
;
A
#
# COMPACT_ATOMS: atom_id res chain seq x y z
N MET A 1 3.84 46.82 -55.73
CA MET A 1 5.18 46.91 -55.10
C MET A 1 4.99 47.47 -53.70
N ILE A 2 4.77 46.61 -52.69
CA ILE A 2 4.84 47.00 -51.27
C ILE A 2 5.52 45.84 -50.54
N LEU A 3 6.61 46.23 -49.89
CA LEU A 3 7.69 45.45 -49.29
C LEU A 3 7.19 44.75 -48.01
N LYS A 4 7.33 43.41 -47.92
CA LYS A 4 7.13 42.69 -46.65
C LYS A 4 8.42 42.79 -45.84
N LEU A 5 8.39 43.59 -44.78
CA LEU A 5 9.43 43.67 -43.77
C LEU A 5 9.22 42.56 -42.73
N ILE A 6 10.27 41.76 -42.55
CA ILE A 6 10.46 40.81 -41.45
C ILE A 6 11.17 41.55 -40.31
N PRO A 7 10.76 41.36 -39.05
CA PRO A 7 11.69 41.35 -37.92
C PRO A 7 11.60 39.97 -37.24
N VAL A 8 12.63 39.13 -37.37
CA VAL A 8 13.83 39.06 -36.51
C VAL A 8 13.49 38.77 -35.04
N ALA A 9 13.73 37.52 -34.69
CA ALA A 9 14.26 36.99 -33.44
C ALA A 9 13.79 37.59 -32.10
N SER A 10 13.14 36.75 -31.30
CA SER A 10 13.31 36.80 -29.85
C SER A 10 13.68 35.41 -29.35
N ILE A 11 14.92 35.37 -28.87
CA ILE A 11 15.66 34.26 -28.30
C ILE A 11 15.25 34.13 -26.83
N LEU A 12 14.93 32.88 -26.45
CA LEU A 12 15.05 32.24 -25.13
C LEU A 12 14.40 32.88 -23.89
N LEU A 13 13.51 32.11 -23.26
CA LEU A 13 13.70 31.70 -21.86
C LEU A 13 13.29 30.22 -21.70
N LEU A 14 14.28 29.32 -21.71
CA LEU A 14 14.12 27.97 -21.19
C LEU A 14 13.99 28.10 -19.67
N THR A 15 12.77 28.00 -19.15
CA THR A 15 12.52 27.84 -17.72
C THR A 15 12.96 26.43 -17.32
N ALA A 16 14.16 26.35 -16.74
CA ALA A 16 14.61 25.17 -16.02
C ALA A 16 13.77 25.01 -14.75
N CYS A 17 12.85 24.04 -14.74
CA CYS A 17 12.31 23.52 -13.49
C CYS A 17 13.38 22.67 -12.79
N SER A 18 14.23 23.33 -12.00
CA SER A 18 15.00 22.66 -10.97
C SER A 18 14.05 22.30 -9.83
N SER A 19 13.54 21.08 -9.80
CA SER A 19 12.84 20.56 -8.63
C SER A 19 13.87 20.01 -7.64
N SER A 20 14.25 20.87 -6.69
CA SER A 20 14.85 20.43 -5.44
C SER A 20 13.83 19.57 -4.68
N SER A 21 14.26 18.37 -4.33
CA SER A 21 13.59 17.49 -3.37
C SER A 21 13.63 18.13 -1.98
N GLY A 22 12.44 18.35 -1.40
CA GLY A 22 12.28 18.91 -0.06
C GLY A 22 10.84 18.81 0.44
N TYR A 23 10.41 17.58 0.72
CA TYR A 23 9.32 17.17 1.62
C TYR A 23 8.06 18.04 1.69
N LYS A 24 7.11 17.79 0.77
CA LYS A 24 5.69 17.97 1.09
C LYS A 24 5.19 16.71 1.80
N LYS A 25 4.70 16.93 3.01
CA LYS A 25 3.85 16.01 3.79
C LYS A 25 2.87 15.34 2.81
N ALA A 26 2.87 14.01 2.77
CA ALA A 26 1.86 13.28 2.01
C ALA A 26 0.49 13.70 2.55
N ASP A 27 -0.30 14.39 1.74
CA ASP A 27 -1.73 14.53 1.97
C ASP A 27 -2.26 13.10 2.05
N LYS A 28 -2.67 12.71 3.26
CA LYS A 28 -3.59 11.60 3.41
C LYS A 28 -4.81 12.02 2.58
N ILE A 29 -5.11 11.27 1.52
CA ILE A 29 -6.45 11.28 0.95
C ILE A 29 -7.35 10.79 2.09
N GLY A 30 -7.87 11.75 2.85
CA GLY A 30 -8.85 11.51 3.89
C GLY A 30 -10.12 11.07 3.19
N VAL A 31 -10.36 9.76 3.19
CA VAL A 31 -11.74 9.26 3.18
C VAL A 31 -12.40 9.96 4.38
N SER A 32 -13.39 10.83 4.12
CA SER A 32 -14.05 11.56 5.19
C SER A 32 -14.73 10.55 6.11
N GLN A 33 -14.73 10.81 7.43
CA GLN A 33 -15.39 9.96 8.42
C GLN A 33 -16.89 9.73 8.11
N GLU A 34 -17.50 10.54 7.24
CA GLU A 34 -18.89 10.38 6.80
C GLU A 34 -19.12 9.12 5.94
N GLN A 35 -18.11 8.64 5.21
CA GLN A 35 -18.25 7.45 4.35
C GLN A 35 -18.21 6.13 5.15
N GLN A 36 -17.54 6.11 6.31
CA GLN A 36 -17.54 4.94 7.19
C GLN A 36 -18.87 4.77 7.95
N VAL A 37 -19.55 5.87 8.30
CA VAL A 37 -20.81 5.87 9.05
C VAL A 37 -22.00 5.35 8.25
N GLN A 38 -21.98 5.44 6.92
CA GLN A 38 -23.13 5.01 6.10
C GLN A 38 -23.26 3.49 5.98
N ALA A 39 -22.16 2.73 5.97
CA ALA A 39 -22.20 1.28 5.83
C ALA A 39 -22.86 0.59 7.04
N GLU A 40 -22.63 1.12 8.25
CA GLU A 40 -23.20 0.60 9.51
C GLU A 40 -24.74 0.72 9.56
N LYS A 41 -25.32 1.70 8.86
CA LYS A 41 -26.77 1.95 8.84
C LYS A 41 -27.55 0.85 8.10
N TYR A 42 -26.92 0.14 7.15
CA TYR A 42 -27.59 -0.86 6.30
C TYR A 42 -27.38 -2.31 6.74
N THR A 43 -26.55 -2.57 7.77
CA THR A 43 -26.18 -3.93 8.20
C THR A 43 -26.81 -4.38 9.52
N GLN A 44 -27.70 -3.58 10.12
CA GLN A 44 -28.25 -3.84 11.45
C GLN A 44 -29.29 -4.97 11.57
N GLU A 45 -29.67 -5.68 10.50
CA GLU A 45 -30.61 -6.82 10.61
C GLU A 45 -30.16 -8.04 9.81
N LYS A 46 -29.23 -8.85 10.37
CA LYS A 46 -29.11 -10.25 9.95
C LYS A 46 -28.45 -11.15 11.01
N ASN A 47 -29.30 -11.86 11.75
CA ASN A 47 -29.13 -13.15 12.43
C ASN A 47 -27.72 -13.57 12.94
N SER A 48 -27.68 -13.72 14.26
CA SER A 48 -26.57 -14.04 15.17
C SER A 48 -25.88 -15.42 15.02
N SER A 49 -25.65 -15.93 13.81
CA SER A 49 -25.02 -17.26 13.66
C SER A 49 -23.72 -17.31 12.83
N MET A 50 -23.22 -16.17 12.34
CA MET A 50 -21.88 -16.08 11.73
C MET A 50 -21.26 -14.71 11.98
N SER A 51 -21.17 -14.29 13.25
CA SER A 51 -20.31 -13.15 13.59
C SER A 51 -18.86 -13.65 13.63
N MET A 52 -18.20 -13.63 12.48
CA MET A 52 -16.75 -13.39 12.50
C MET A 52 -16.61 -11.98 13.06
N ASP A 53 -16.22 -11.88 14.34
CA ASP A 53 -16.04 -10.59 15.01
C ASP A 53 -15.28 -9.65 14.08
N ALA A 54 -15.86 -8.46 13.84
CA ALA A 54 -15.24 -7.46 12.99
C ALA A 54 -13.83 -7.19 13.52
N ILE A 55 -12.81 -7.40 12.67
CA ILE A 55 -11.42 -7.18 13.08
C ILE A 55 -11.19 -5.68 13.16
N ALA A 56 -10.95 -5.17 14.38
CA ALA A 56 -10.55 -3.80 14.58
C ALA A 56 -9.24 -3.48 13.82
N SER A 57 -9.15 -2.28 13.24
CA SER A 57 -7.92 -1.82 12.58
C SER A 57 -6.76 -1.81 13.58
N SER A 58 -5.61 -2.31 13.12
CA SER A 58 -4.34 -2.30 13.85
C SER A 58 -3.57 -0.98 13.70
N ASN A 59 -4.11 0.00 12.94
CA ASN A 59 -3.40 1.20 12.48
C ASN A 59 -2.15 0.92 11.63
N ASN A 60 -1.97 -0.32 11.15
CA ASN A 60 -0.95 -0.70 10.18
C ASN A 60 -1.64 -1.23 8.92
N GLU A 61 -1.52 -0.48 7.81
CA GLU A 61 -2.20 -0.80 6.56
C GLU A 61 -1.87 -2.21 6.04
N CYS A 62 -0.62 -2.64 6.13
CA CYS A 62 -0.21 -3.97 5.67
C CYS A 62 -0.88 -5.07 6.49
N VAL A 63 -0.92 -4.92 7.81
CA VAL A 63 -1.58 -5.88 8.73
C VAL A 63 -3.09 -5.88 8.51
N ASP A 64 -3.69 -4.71 8.34
CA ASP A 64 -5.13 -4.58 8.11
C ASP A 64 -5.54 -5.20 6.77
N ASN A 65 -4.76 -4.97 5.71
CA ASN A 65 -4.98 -5.61 4.42
C ASN A 65 -4.74 -7.12 4.47
N PHE A 66 -3.79 -7.61 5.27
CA PHE A 66 -3.63 -9.04 5.53
C PHE A 66 -4.86 -9.64 6.21
N ASN A 67 -5.39 -8.96 7.21
CA ASN A 67 -6.61 -9.35 7.91
C ASN A 67 -7.83 -9.30 6.99
N PHE A 68 -7.90 -8.32 6.10
CA PHE A 68 -8.91 -8.25 5.05
C PHE A 68 -8.83 -9.45 4.10
N LEU A 69 -7.65 -9.80 3.59
CA LEU A 69 -7.48 -10.99 2.72
C LEU A 69 -7.95 -12.28 3.40
N ARG A 70 -7.71 -12.41 4.71
CA ARG A 70 -8.20 -13.53 5.52
C ARG A 70 -9.73 -13.56 5.60
N GLN A 71 -10.34 -12.42 5.91
CA GLN A 71 -11.81 -12.31 6.03
C GLN A 71 -12.51 -12.51 4.68
N ALA A 72 -11.89 -12.06 3.60
CA ALA A 72 -12.41 -12.21 2.24
C ALA A 72 -12.18 -13.61 1.64
N ASP A 73 -11.67 -14.58 2.42
CA ASP A 73 -11.32 -15.94 1.99
C ASP A 73 -10.47 -15.95 0.71
N SER A 74 -9.50 -15.02 0.63
CA SER A 74 -8.64 -14.89 -0.54
C SER A 74 -7.73 -16.10 -0.68
N THR A 75 -7.72 -16.73 -1.86
CA THR A 75 -6.79 -17.82 -2.19
C THR A 75 -5.32 -17.42 -2.06
N GLN A 76 -5.02 -16.12 -2.09
CA GLN A 76 -3.66 -15.59 -1.92
C GLN A 76 -3.22 -15.51 -0.45
N TYR A 77 -4.18 -15.53 0.50
CA TYR A 77 -3.89 -15.36 1.93
C TYR A 77 -2.85 -16.36 2.42
N GLN A 78 -3.08 -17.67 2.19
CA GLN A 78 -2.18 -18.73 2.66
C GLN A 78 -0.75 -18.53 2.16
N LYS A 79 -0.59 -18.17 0.87
CA LYS A 79 0.73 -17.92 0.28
C LYS A 79 1.41 -16.73 0.96
N PHE A 80 0.70 -15.62 1.14
CA PHE A 80 1.28 -14.44 1.76
C PHE A 80 1.59 -14.64 3.24
N SER A 81 0.79 -15.43 3.98
CA SER A 81 1.09 -15.83 5.35
C SER A 81 2.39 -16.62 5.46
N LEU A 82 2.62 -17.57 4.54
CA LEU A 82 3.87 -18.33 4.49
C LEU A 82 5.07 -17.45 4.15
N ASP A 83 4.91 -16.51 3.21
CA ASP A 83 5.95 -15.53 2.87
C ASP A 83 6.26 -14.63 4.08
N TYR A 84 5.25 -14.19 4.84
CA TYR A 84 5.41 -13.40 6.07
C TYR A 84 6.18 -14.18 7.15
N ILE A 85 5.82 -15.44 7.39
CA ILE A 85 6.49 -16.32 8.38
C ILE A 85 7.98 -16.49 8.04
N LYS A 86 8.31 -16.64 6.75
CA LYS A 86 9.71 -16.75 6.31
C LYS A 86 10.50 -15.48 6.59
N VAL A 87 9.94 -14.31 6.31
CA VAL A 87 10.57 -13.01 6.61
C VAL A 87 10.74 -12.85 8.13
N GLY A 88 9.71 -13.15 8.92
CA GLY A 88 9.78 -13.09 10.39
C GLY A 88 10.83 -14.04 10.97
N THR A 89 10.97 -15.25 10.41
CA THR A 89 12.03 -16.19 10.78
C THR A 89 13.42 -15.61 10.48
N GLY A 90 13.57 -14.89 9.36
CA GLY A 90 14.80 -14.18 9.02
C GLY A 90 15.15 -13.06 10.02
N TYR A 91 14.17 -12.25 10.43
CA TYR A 91 14.41 -11.26 11.49
C TYR A 91 14.75 -11.91 12.84
N LYS A 92 14.14 -13.04 13.17
CA LYS A 92 14.52 -13.80 14.38
C LYS A 92 15.98 -14.26 14.30
N PHE A 93 16.41 -14.80 13.16
CA PHE A 93 17.80 -15.18 12.94
C PHE A 93 18.74 -13.97 13.08
N LEU A 94 18.43 -12.85 12.43
CA LEU A 94 19.20 -11.61 12.55
C LEU A 94 19.31 -11.17 14.02
N ASN A 95 18.19 -11.12 14.74
CA ASN A 95 18.20 -10.62 16.12
C ASN A 95 19.02 -11.49 17.07
N VAL A 96 18.99 -12.81 16.88
CA VAL A 96 19.80 -13.76 17.68
C VAL A 96 21.29 -13.62 17.38
N ASN A 97 21.67 -13.37 16.12
CA ASN A 97 23.07 -13.47 15.66
C ASN A 97 23.76 -12.12 15.39
N LYS A 98 23.04 -10.99 15.37
CA LYS A 98 23.57 -9.69 14.94
C LYS A 98 24.84 -9.22 15.66
N ASN A 99 25.08 -9.69 16.89
CA ASN A 99 26.25 -9.31 17.69
C ASN A 99 27.53 -10.07 17.30
N ILE A 100 27.40 -11.16 16.55
CA ILE A 100 28.53 -11.95 16.03
C ILE A 100 28.67 -11.85 14.49
N MET A 101 27.76 -11.13 13.83
CA MET A 101 27.83 -10.87 12.40
C MET A 101 28.78 -9.70 12.12
N GLY A 102 29.56 -9.81 11.04
CA GLY A 102 30.26 -8.65 10.49
C GLY A 102 29.27 -7.55 10.06
N ASP A 103 29.69 -6.30 10.17
CA ASP A 103 28.79 -5.14 9.98
C ASP A 103 28.13 -5.10 8.60
N ASP A 104 28.89 -5.37 7.54
CA ASP A 104 28.36 -5.39 6.18
C ASP A 104 27.33 -6.52 5.99
N ALA A 105 27.62 -7.71 6.51
CA ALA A 105 26.70 -8.85 6.42
C ALA A 105 25.39 -8.58 7.16
N LYS A 106 25.49 -7.99 8.36
CA LYS A 106 24.34 -7.55 9.16
C LYS A 106 23.50 -6.51 8.40
N SER A 107 24.15 -5.49 7.82
CA SER A 107 23.50 -4.44 7.06
C SER A 107 22.77 -4.99 5.82
N VAL A 108 23.46 -5.74 4.97
CA VAL A 108 22.90 -6.33 3.74
C VAL A 108 21.76 -7.29 4.06
N TYR A 109 21.89 -8.11 5.11
CA TYR A 109 20.83 -9.03 5.50
C TYR A 109 19.60 -8.27 6.02
N THR A 110 19.78 -7.22 6.81
CA THR A 110 18.70 -6.34 7.29
C THR A 110 17.97 -5.70 6.11
N MET A 111 18.70 -5.04 5.20
CA MET A 111 18.13 -4.46 3.98
C MET A 111 17.33 -5.48 3.17
N LYS A 112 17.84 -6.72 3.06
CA LYS A 112 17.15 -7.77 2.32
C LYS A 112 15.83 -8.18 2.97
N LEU A 113 15.79 -8.25 4.30
CA LEU A 113 14.57 -8.56 5.05
C LEU A 113 13.54 -7.44 4.90
N ASP A 114 13.98 -6.18 5.03
CA ASP A 114 13.12 -5.00 4.88
C ASP A 114 12.49 -4.97 3.47
N MET A 115 13.31 -5.12 2.43
CA MET A 115 12.82 -5.18 1.04
C MET A 115 11.82 -6.32 0.81
N LYS A 116 12.01 -7.48 1.48
CA LYS A 116 11.09 -8.61 1.37
C LYS A 116 9.77 -8.33 2.08
N LEU A 117 9.82 -7.69 3.25
CA LEU A 117 8.64 -7.29 4.00
C LEU A 117 7.83 -6.24 3.22
N ASP A 118 8.48 -5.20 2.69
CA ASP A 118 7.85 -4.16 1.89
C ASP A 118 7.20 -4.73 0.62
N ALA A 119 7.94 -5.58 -0.10
CA ALA A 119 7.41 -6.23 -1.30
C ALA A 119 6.22 -7.14 -1.00
N LEU A 120 6.19 -7.80 0.16
CA LEU A 120 5.06 -8.58 0.61
C LEU A 120 3.86 -7.69 0.92
N CYS A 121 4.05 -6.60 1.67
CA CYS A 121 3.00 -5.64 1.98
C CYS A 121 2.38 -5.02 0.71
N ASN A 122 3.20 -4.67 -0.28
CA ASN A 122 2.70 -4.16 -1.56
C ASN A 122 1.85 -5.20 -2.31
N LYS A 123 2.23 -6.49 -2.28
CA LYS A 123 1.44 -7.56 -2.88
C LYS A 123 0.10 -7.75 -2.18
N VAL A 124 0.09 -7.66 -0.85
CA VAL A 124 -1.11 -7.78 -0.02
C VAL A 124 -2.06 -6.61 -0.27
N ASN A 125 -1.54 -5.38 -0.32
CA ASN A 125 -2.31 -4.18 -0.65
C ASN A 125 -2.93 -4.29 -2.05
N PHE A 126 -2.14 -4.71 -3.04
CA PHE A 126 -2.62 -4.91 -4.40
C PHE A 126 -3.71 -6.00 -4.48
N ALA A 127 -3.50 -7.15 -3.84
CA ALA A 127 -4.50 -8.22 -3.80
C ALA A 127 -5.80 -7.76 -3.14
N SER A 128 -5.70 -6.95 -2.09
CA SER A 128 -6.85 -6.38 -1.39
C SER A 128 -7.65 -5.45 -2.30
N TYR A 129 -6.96 -4.58 -3.03
CA TYR A 129 -7.57 -3.72 -4.05
C TYR A 129 -8.28 -4.52 -5.15
N GLN A 130 -7.70 -5.63 -5.63
CA GLN A 130 -8.35 -6.46 -6.66
C GLN A 130 -9.67 -7.06 -6.17
N ILE A 131 -9.75 -7.48 -4.90
CA ILE A 131 -11.00 -8.00 -4.32
C ILE A 131 -12.05 -6.89 -4.26
N ILE A 132 -11.68 -5.70 -3.78
CA ILE A 132 -12.59 -4.54 -3.72
C ILE A 132 -13.08 -4.17 -5.13
N LYS A 133 -12.18 -4.12 -6.12
CA LYS A 133 -12.52 -3.86 -7.52
C LYS A 133 -13.53 -4.86 -8.06
N GLN A 134 -13.38 -6.14 -7.73
CA GLN A 134 -14.31 -7.19 -8.11
C GLN A 134 -15.68 -7.01 -7.43
N LYS A 135 -15.72 -6.66 -6.14
CA LYS A 135 -16.97 -6.34 -5.44
C LYS A 135 -17.68 -5.12 -6.02
N ILE A 136 -16.97 -4.07 -6.38
CA ILE A 136 -17.55 -2.91 -7.08
C ILE A 136 -18.17 -3.32 -8.41
N LYS A 137 -17.50 -4.20 -9.17
CA LYS A 137 -18.02 -4.71 -10.44
C LYS A 137 -19.29 -5.55 -10.25
N GLU A 138 -19.36 -6.36 -9.19
CA GLU A 138 -20.56 -7.13 -8.83
C GLU A 138 -21.75 -6.22 -8.52
N LEU A 139 -21.52 -5.06 -7.90
CA LEU A 139 -22.56 -4.06 -7.64
C LEU A 139 -23.06 -3.37 -8.91
N GLY A 140 -22.18 -3.11 -9.89
CA GLY A 140 -22.57 -2.51 -11.18
C GLY A 140 -23.35 -3.44 -12.11
N GLY A 141 -23.52 -4.71 -11.74
CA GLY A 141 -24.38 -5.67 -12.43
C GLY A 141 -25.79 -5.79 -11.85
N ILE A 142 -26.12 -4.96 -10.86
CA ILE A 142 -27.46 -4.78 -10.26
C ILE A 142 -28.09 -3.54 -10.89
#